data_AF-A0A963EF37-F1
#
_entry.id   AF-A0A963EF37-F1
#
_cell.length_a   1.000
_cell.length_b   1.000
_cell.length_c   1.000
_cell.angle_alpha   90.00
_cell.angle_beta   90.00
_cell.angle_gamma   90.00
#
_symmetry.space_group_name_H-M   'P 1'
#
loop_
_entity.id
_entity.type
_entity.pdbx_description
1 polymer ?
#
loop_
_entity_poly.entity_id
_entity_poly.type
_entity_poly.pdbx_seq_one_letter_code
_entity_poly.pdbx_strand_id
1 'polypeptide(L)'
;TEVGDGLHAFTAEGDPNTGVIIGDDAVMVVDAQATPVMAELVIERVRSVTDKPIRYVVLSHYHAVRVLGASAYGAEQIIASETCRSMIHERGQEDWDSEFGRFPRLFQAHESIPGLTWPTMTFRDRMTVWLGKRRVDLIHPGRAHTAGDIIAWVPDEQAMFSGDIVEYRSACYCGDAHFNDWQDTLDRIARFEPRTLAPGRGDALSDPARVR
;
A
#
# COMPACT_ATOMS: atom_id res chain seq x y z
N THR A 1 -8.21 -9.53 7.28
CA THR A 1 -9.52 -9.72 6.63
C THR A 1 -9.34 -10.19 5.20
N GLU A 2 -10.13 -11.14 4.73
CA GLU A 2 -10.14 -11.53 3.31
C GLU A 2 -11.04 -10.57 2.52
N VAL A 3 -10.54 -10.09 1.38
CA VAL A 3 -11.21 -9.09 0.52
C VAL A 3 -11.49 -9.63 -0.88
N GLY A 4 -11.27 -10.92 -1.11
CA GLY A 4 -11.43 -11.63 -2.39
C GLY A 4 -10.61 -12.92 -2.34
N ASP A 5 -10.81 -13.82 -3.29
CA ASP A 5 -10.11 -15.11 -3.28
C ASP A 5 -8.58 -14.93 -3.40
N GLY A 6 -7.86 -15.30 -2.36
CA GLY A 6 -6.40 -15.09 -2.25
C GLY A 6 -6.00 -13.62 -2.06
N LEU A 7 -6.93 -12.75 -1.67
CA LEU A 7 -6.70 -11.33 -1.39
C LEU A 7 -6.98 -11.02 0.07
N HIS A 8 -6.03 -10.43 0.76
CA HIS A 8 -6.16 -10.12 2.18
C HIS A 8 -5.76 -8.67 2.48
N ALA A 9 -6.45 -8.06 3.44
CA ALA A 9 -6.05 -6.82 4.08
C ALA A 9 -5.65 -7.12 5.53
N PHE A 10 -4.42 -6.81 5.88
CA PHE A 10 -3.94 -6.77 7.26
C PHE A 10 -4.32 -5.41 7.83
N THR A 11 -5.31 -5.39 8.72
CA THR A 11 -5.90 -4.17 9.31
C THR A 11 -5.55 -4.10 10.78
N ALA A 12 -5.14 -2.93 11.27
CA ALA A 12 -4.68 -2.74 12.64
C ALA A 12 -5.42 -1.58 13.36
N GLU A 13 -6.76 -1.64 13.41
CA GLU A 13 -7.61 -0.71 14.20
C GLU A 13 -7.22 0.79 14.08
N GLY A 14 -7.08 1.29 12.85
CA GLY A 14 -6.74 2.70 12.56
C GLY A 14 -5.26 2.94 12.24
N ASP A 15 -4.40 1.95 12.50
CA ASP A 15 -3.01 1.96 12.04
C ASP A 15 -2.92 1.58 10.54
N PRO A 16 -1.76 1.82 9.89
CA PRO A 16 -1.55 1.56 8.47
C PRO A 16 -1.90 0.12 8.06
N ASN A 17 -2.79 -0.02 7.08
CA ASN A 17 -3.11 -1.30 6.49
C ASN A 17 -2.01 -1.79 5.54
N THR A 18 -1.90 -3.12 5.41
CA THR A 18 -1.12 -3.78 4.35
C THR A 18 -2.02 -4.69 3.53
N GLY A 19 -1.94 -4.57 2.20
CA GLY A 19 -2.57 -5.48 1.26
C GLY A 19 -1.70 -6.69 0.95
N VAL A 20 -2.33 -7.84 0.70
CA VAL A 20 -1.67 -9.07 0.27
C VAL A 20 -2.47 -9.64 -0.90
N ILE A 21 -1.79 -9.85 -2.03
CA ILE A 21 -2.35 -10.39 -3.27
C ILE A 21 -1.59 -11.68 -3.59
N ILE A 22 -2.27 -12.82 -3.52
CA ILE A 22 -1.69 -14.13 -3.79
C ILE A 22 -2.06 -14.53 -5.22
N GLY A 23 -1.07 -14.71 -6.08
CA GLY A 23 -1.24 -15.32 -7.41
C GLY A 23 -0.87 -16.80 -7.41
N ASP A 24 -0.70 -17.40 -8.58
CA ASP A 24 -0.28 -18.80 -8.72
C ASP A 24 1.20 -18.99 -8.34
N ASP A 25 2.05 -18.06 -8.77
CA ASP A 25 3.51 -18.20 -8.69
C ASP A 25 4.15 -17.40 -7.55
N ALA A 26 3.45 -16.36 -7.08
CA ALA A 26 4.02 -15.37 -6.17
C ALA A 26 2.98 -14.60 -5.37
N VAL A 27 3.45 -13.95 -4.31
CA VAL A 27 2.70 -12.99 -3.51
C VAL A 27 3.23 -11.58 -3.79
N MET A 28 2.29 -10.63 -3.90
CA MET A 28 2.55 -9.21 -3.86
C MET A 28 2.02 -8.63 -2.55
N VAL A 29 2.83 -7.81 -1.90
CA VAL A 29 2.45 -7.03 -0.71
C VAL A 29 2.25 -5.58 -1.12
N VAL A 30 1.21 -4.91 -0.61
CA VAL A 30 0.92 -3.49 -0.85
C VAL A 30 1.03 -2.74 0.47
N ASP A 31 1.97 -1.81 0.55
CA ASP A 31 2.44 -1.10 1.74
C ASP A 31 3.11 -1.99 2.79
N ALA A 32 4.27 -1.55 3.27
CA ALA A 32 5.26 -2.40 3.90
C ALA A 32 5.38 -2.23 5.42
N GLN A 33 4.41 -1.57 6.07
CA GLN A 33 4.48 -1.18 7.49
C GLN A 33 5.62 -0.20 7.80
N ALA A 34 5.60 0.34 9.02
CA ALA A 34 6.53 1.38 9.47
C ALA A 34 7.91 0.85 9.85
N THR A 35 8.03 -0.42 10.24
CA THR A 35 9.31 -1.02 10.63
C THR A 35 9.44 -2.45 10.09
N PRO A 36 10.68 -2.93 9.87
CA PRO A 36 10.93 -4.31 9.49
C PRO A 36 10.32 -5.33 10.47
N VAL A 37 10.36 -5.07 11.77
CA VAL A 37 9.75 -5.96 12.78
C VAL A 37 8.22 -6.05 12.61
N MET A 38 7.56 -4.93 12.32
CA MET A 38 6.11 -4.95 12.05
C MET A 38 5.80 -5.65 10.73
N ALA A 39 6.64 -5.49 9.71
CA ALA A 39 6.51 -6.20 8.45
C ALA A 39 6.62 -7.73 8.62
N GLU A 40 7.46 -8.23 9.53
CA GLU A 40 7.55 -9.66 9.85
C GLU A 40 6.21 -10.23 10.34
N LEU A 41 5.41 -9.47 11.10
CA LEU A 41 4.07 -9.91 11.53
C LEU A 41 3.14 -10.14 10.32
N VAL A 42 3.27 -9.31 9.28
CA VAL A 42 2.54 -9.51 8.03
C VAL A 42 3.07 -10.74 7.30
N ILE A 43 4.39 -10.92 7.23
CA ILE A 43 5.03 -12.09 6.61
C ILE A 43 4.56 -13.38 7.27
N GLU A 44 4.55 -13.45 8.61
CA GLU A 44 4.02 -14.58 9.36
C GLU A 44 2.56 -14.87 8.98
N ARG A 45 1.73 -13.82 8.85
CA ARG A 45 0.35 -13.99 8.44
C ARG A 45 0.23 -14.50 7.01
N VAL A 46 1.05 -14.01 6.08
CA VAL A 46 1.12 -14.52 4.70
C VAL A 46 1.50 -16.00 4.72
N ARG A 47 2.51 -16.40 5.50
CA ARG A 47 2.97 -17.78 5.62
C ARG A 47 1.91 -18.72 6.19
N SER A 48 1.00 -18.20 7.02
CA SER A 48 -0.13 -19.01 7.53
C SER A 48 -1.17 -19.37 6.47
N VAL A 49 -1.16 -18.74 5.29
CA VAL A 49 -2.13 -18.98 4.21
C VAL A 49 -1.50 -19.42 2.88
N THR A 50 -0.19 -19.21 2.68
CA THR A 50 0.51 -19.63 1.46
C THR A 50 2.02 -19.76 1.64
N ASP A 51 2.59 -20.79 0.98
CA ASP A 51 4.04 -21.01 0.89
C ASP A 51 4.68 -20.31 -0.33
N LYS A 52 3.88 -19.63 -1.16
CA LYS A 52 4.39 -18.94 -2.37
C LYS A 52 5.37 -17.82 -2.00
N PRO A 53 6.42 -17.58 -2.81
CA PRO A 53 7.40 -16.56 -2.53
C PRO A 53 6.78 -15.15 -2.59
N ILE A 54 7.15 -14.27 -1.64
CA ILE A 54 6.84 -12.85 -1.74
C ILE A 54 7.88 -12.25 -2.70
N ARG A 55 7.47 -11.94 -3.93
CA ARG A 55 8.40 -11.43 -4.96
C ARG A 55 8.30 -9.91 -5.12
N TYR A 56 7.14 -9.34 -4.77
CA TYR A 56 6.85 -7.95 -5.03
C TYR A 56 6.35 -7.26 -3.76
N VAL A 57 6.94 -6.11 -3.46
CA VAL A 57 6.40 -5.13 -2.51
C VAL A 57 6.03 -3.89 -3.33
N VAL A 58 4.81 -3.42 -3.20
CA VAL A 58 4.31 -2.21 -3.83
C VAL A 58 4.16 -1.15 -2.76
N LEU A 59 4.69 0.05 -2.98
CA LEU A 59 4.55 1.18 -2.08
C LEU A 59 3.54 2.15 -2.70
N SER A 60 2.40 2.32 -2.04
CA SER A 60 1.30 3.15 -2.57
C SER A 60 1.66 4.63 -2.61
N HIS A 61 2.44 5.09 -1.63
CA HIS A 61 2.97 6.45 -1.52
C HIS A 61 4.18 6.47 -0.58
N TYR A 62 4.79 7.65 -0.40
CA TYR A 62 6.13 7.79 0.17
C TYR A 62 6.22 7.80 1.71
N HIS A 63 5.08 7.90 2.41
CA HIS A 63 5.07 8.12 3.87
C HIS A 63 5.80 7.01 4.63
N ALA A 64 6.52 7.39 5.67
CA ALA A 64 7.42 6.52 6.43
C ALA A 64 6.72 5.26 6.96
N VAL A 65 5.49 5.41 7.46
CA VAL A 65 4.63 4.29 7.90
C VAL A 65 4.28 3.27 6.81
N ARG A 66 4.50 3.58 5.54
CA ARG A 66 4.23 2.70 4.39
C ARG A 66 5.47 2.05 3.84
N VAL A 67 6.62 2.70 3.94
CA VAL A 67 7.79 2.33 3.14
C VAL A 67 8.89 1.66 3.94
N LEU A 68 9.10 2.04 5.20
CA LEU A 68 10.32 1.71 5.94
C LEU A 68 10.44 0.24 6.36
N GLY A 69 9.32 -0.51 6.43
CA GLY A 69 9.36 -1.95 6.69
C GLY A 69 9.72 -2.82 5.47
N ALA A 70 9.87 -2.23 4.28
CA ALA A 70 10.05 -2.98 3.03
C ALA A 70 11.26 -3.92 3.02
N SER A 71 12.32 -3.61 3.77
CA SER A 71 13.53 -4.44 3.81
C SER A 71 13.32 -5.83 4.42
N ALA A 72 12.29 -6.04 5.25
CA ALA A 72 12.00 -7.34 5.85
C ALA A 72 11.57 -8.39 4.81
N TYR A 73 10.87 -7.96 3.75
CA TYR A 73 10.27 -8.90 2.81
C TYR A 73 11.26 -9.64 1.92
N GLY A 74 12.51 -9.16 1.81
CA GLY A 74 13.50 -9.73 0.89
C GLY A 74 12.99 -9.83 -0.56
N ALA A 75 12.12 -8.91 -0.96
CA ALA A 75 11.41 -8.96 -2.22
C ALA A 75 12.36 -8.79 -3.41
N GLU A 76 12.05 -9.45 -4.53
CA GLU A 76 12.80 -9.30 -5.78
C GLU A 76 12.68 -7.89 -6.34
N GLN A 77 11.49 -7.28 -6.21
CA GLN A 77 11.25 -5.91 -6.61
C GLN A 77 10.43 -5.15 -5.57
N ILE A 78 10.87 -3.93 -5.27
CA ILE A 78 10.10 -2.90 -4.57
C ILE A 78 9.62 -1.91 -5.63
N ILE A 79 8.31 -1.87 -5.86
CA ILE A 79 7.66 -1.13 -6.94
C ILE A 79 6.98 0.12 -6.36
N ALA A 80 7.16 1.27 -7.01
CA ALA A 80 6.45 2.51 -6.69
C ALA A 80 6.23 3.34 -7.96
N SER A 81 5.42 4.40 -7.89
CA SER A 81 5.44 5.42 -8.95
C SER A 81 6.81 6.14 -8.98
N GLU A 82 7.20 6.68 -10.14
CA GLU A 82 8.39 7.53 -10.27
C GLU A 82 8.32 8.70 -9.28
N THR A 83 7.15 9.34 -9.14
CA THR A 83 6.93 10.45 -8.21
C THR A 83 7.07 10.00 -6.75
N CYS A 84 6.53 8.84 -6.36
CA CYS A 84 6.73 8.30 -5.02
C CYS A 84 8.22 8.08 -4.73
N ARG A 85 8.98 7.48 -5.66
CA ARG A 85 10.42 7.31 -5.51
C ARG A 85 11.15 8.64 -5.33
N SER A 86 10.82 9.67 -6.11
CA SER A 86 11.38 11.01 -5.94
C SER A 86 11.06 11.61 -4.59
N MET A 87 9.82 11.48 -4.11
CA MET A 87 9.43 11.99 -2.78
C MET A 87 10.16 11.26 -1.65
N ILE A 88 10.38 9.94 -1.74
CA ILE A 88 11.22 9.24 -0.76
C ILE A 88 12.64 9.82 -0.76
N HIS A 89 13.19 10.11 -1.94
CA HIS A 89 14.54 10.67 -2.05
C HIS A 89 14.66 12.06 -1.45
N GLU A 90 13.70 12.94 -1.75
CA GLU A 90 13.76 14.36 -1.41
C GLU A 90 13.25 14.67 0.00
N ARG A 91 12.32 13.86 0.52
CA ARG A 91 11.55 14.17 1.73
C ARG A 91 11.43 13.02 2.72
N GLY A 92 11.95 11.83 2.38
CA GLY A 92 11.72 10.62 3.18
C GLY A 92 12.29 10.70 4.59
N GLN A 93 13.43 11.40 4.77
CA GLN A 93 14.02 11.55 6.11
C GLN A 93 13.19 12.52 6.97
N GLU A 94 12.79 13.66 6.40
CA GLU A 94 11.96 14.64 7.09
C GLU A 94 10.60 14.07 7.46
N ASP A 95 10.03 13.25 6.57
CA ASP A 95 8.77 12.55 6.80
C ASP A 95 8.89 11.54 7.95
N TRP A 96 9.94 10.72 7.94
CA TRP A 96 10.22 9.79 9.03
C TRP A 96 10.40 10.51 10.36
N ASP A 97 11.27 11.53 10.43
CA ASP A 97 11.51 12.28 11.66
C ASP A 97 10.21 12.91 12.19
N SER A 98 9.39 13.46 11.29
CA SER A 98 8.11 14.07 11.61
C SER A 98 7.07 13.06 12.10
N GLU A 99 6.90 11.93 11.42
CA GLU A 99 5.94 10.89 11.82
C GLU A 99 6.35 10.21 13.12
N PHE A 100 7.64 9.91 13.29
CA PHE A 100 8.16 9.34 14.53
C PHE A 100 8.00 10.30 15.71
N GLY A 101 8.28 11.59 15.51
CA GLY A 101 8.11 12.60 16.55
C GLY A 101 6.64 12.80 16.97
N ARG A 102 5.69 12.70 16.03
CA ARG A 102 4.25 12.84 16.30
C ARG A 102 3.62 11.57 16.85
N PHE A 103 4.03 10.41 16.34
CA PHE A 103 3.39 9.12 16.60
C PHE A 103 4.41 7.99 16.79
N PRO A 104 5.26 8.05 17.83
CA PRO A 104 6.33 7.06 18.04
C PRO A 104 5.78 5.63 18.20
N ARG A 105 4.55 5.49 18.69
CA ARG A 105 3.85 4.19 18.82
C ARG A 105 3.70 3.44 17.49
N LEU A 106 3.70 4.14 16.35
CA LEU A 106 3.54 3.53 15.02
C LEU A 106 4.85 2.89 14.53
N PHE A 107 5.98 3.18 15.16
CA PHE A 107 7.30 2.71 14.75
C PHE A 107 7.89 1.77 15.80
N GLN A 108 7.17 0.69 16.09
CA GLN A 108 7.65 -0.31 17.05
C GLN A 108 8.97 -0.93 16.55
N ALA A 109 9.99 -0.95 17.41
CA ALA A 109 11.34 -1.39 17.08
C ALA A 109 11.98 -0.56 15.93
N HIS A 110 11.83 0.77 15.97
CA HIS A 110 12.37 1.68 14.95
C HIS A 110 13.88 1.54 14.72
N GLU A 111 14.63 1.03 15.71
CA GLU A 111 16.06 0.71 15.61
C GLU A 111 16.36 -0.38 14.57
N SER A 112 15.36 -1.17 14.15
CA SER A 112 15.53 -2.17 13.10
C SER A 112 15.50 -1.57 11.69
N ILE A 113 15.15 -0.29 11.53
CA ILE A 113 15.04 0.38 10.22
C ILE A 113 16.47 0.65 9.69
N PRO A 114 16.87 0.08 8.55
CA PRO A 114 18.25 0.20 8.04
C PRO A 114 18.53 1.55 7.35
N GLY A 115 17.49 2.35 7.13
CA GLY A 115 17.52 3.61 6.40
C GLY A 115 16.29 3.77 5.50
N LEU A 116 16.29 4.80 4.66
CA LEU A 116 15.21 5.01 3.68
C LEU A 116 15.12 3.85 2.71
N THR A 117 13.89 3.55 2.29
CA THR A 117 13.61 2.51 1.30
C THR A 117 13.78 3.05 -0.12
N TRP A 118 14.47 2.29 -0.97
CA TRP A 118 14.71 2.68 -2.36
C TRP A 118 13.96 1.76 -3.32
N PRO A 119 12.82 2.18 -3.91
CA PRO A 119 12.08 1.37 -4.88
C PRO A 119 12.98 0.91 -6.03
N THR A 120 13.12 -0.39 -6.26
CA THR A 120 14.00 -0.94 -7.30
C THR A 120 13.39 -0.88 -8.69
N MET A 121 12.07 -0.70 -8.78
CA MET A 121 11.33 -0.59 -10.03
C MET A 121 10.31 0.54 -9.93
N THR A 122 10.16 1.32 -11.01
CA THR A 122 9.22 2.44 -11.05
C THR A 122 8.43 2.50 -12.34
N PHE A 123 7.31 3.22 -12.29
CA PHE A 123 6.46 3.51 -13.44
C PHE A 123 5.84 4.91 -13.33
N ARG A 124 5.39 5.46 -14.46
CA ARG A 124 4.70 6.77 -14.51
C ARG A 124 3.21 6.63 -14.29
N ASP A 125 2.51 6.09 -15.29
CA ASP A 125 1.04 6.12 -15.30
C ASP A 125 0.43 4.77 -14.87
N ARG A 126 0.91 3.69 -15.47
CA ARG A 126 0.40 2.33 -15.23
C ARG A 126 1.51 1.29 -15.41
N MET A 127 1.48 0.28 -14.57
CA MET A 127 2.25 -0.96 -14.71
C MET A 127 1.33 -2.14 -14.46
N THR A 128 1.48 -3.21 -15.24
CA THR A 128 0.77 -4.47 -14.98
C THR A 128 1.78 -5.52 -14.54
N VAL A 129 1.52 -6.18 -13.42
CA VAL A 129 2.33 -7.28 -12.89
C VAL A 129 1.48 -8.55 -12.92
N TRP A 130 2.03 -9.63 -13.45
CA TRP A 130 1.39 -10.93 -13.47
C TRP A 130 1.99 -11.83 -12.39
N LEU A 131 1.14 -12.34 -11.50
CA LEU A 131 1.49 -13.28 -10.45
C LEU A 131 1.11 -14.70 -10.89
N GLY A 132 1.64 -15.16 -12.01
CA GLY A 132 1.11 -16.32 -12.74
C GLY A 132 -0.06 -15.89 -13.64
N LYS A 133 -1.24 -16.47 -13.46
CA LYS A 133 -2.44 -16.10 -14.25
C LYS A 133 -3.18 -14.89 -13.68
N ARG A 134 -2.89 -14.49 -12.44
CA ARG A 134 -3.51 -13.33 -11.81
C ARG A 134 -2.85 -12.03 -12.28
N ARG A 135 -3.65 -11.13 -12.81
CA ARG A 135 -3.24 -9.79 -13.25
C ARG A 135 -3.42 -8.78 -12.12
N VAL A 136 -2.38 -7.99 -11.84
CA VAL A 136 -2.46 -6.83 -10.94
C VAL A 136 -2.08 -5.58 -11.72
N ASP A 137 -3.00 -4.61 -11.80
CA ASP A 137 -2.76 -3.32 -12.41
C ASP A 137 -2.39 -2.29 -11.33
N LEU A 138 -1.15 -1.80 -11.37
CA LEU A 138 -0.67 -0.68 -10.58
C LEU A 138 -0.90 0.61 -11.37
N ILE A 139 -1.63 1.56 -10.80
CA ILE A 139 -2.14 2.72 -11.53
C ILE A 139 -1.91 3.96 -10.70
N HIS A 140 -1.35 5.02 -11.29
CA HIS A 140 -1.40 6.37 -10.75
C HIS A 140 -2.70 7.03 -11.23
N PRO A 141 -3.77 7.11 -10.41
CA PRO A 141 -5.05 7.64 -10.85
C PRO A 141 -5.06 9.18 -10.94
N GLY A 142 -4.05 9.83 -10.37
CA GLY A 142 -4.00 11.26 -10.13
C GLY A 142 -3.48 11.53 -8.72
N ARG A 143 -3.29 12.81 -8.40
CA ARG A 143 -2.83 13.27 -7.09
C ARG A 143 -3.99 13.25 -6.09
N ALA A 144 -3.72 12.82 -4.87
CA ALA A 144 -4.73 12.76 -3.81
C ALA A 144 -4.07 12.99 -2.44
N HIS A 145 -3.81 11.92 -1.69
CA HIS A 145 -3.13 11.93 -0.40
C HIS A 145 -1.68 12.45 -0.51
N THR A 146 -1.02 12.12 -1.60
CA THR A 146 0.30 12.63 -2.01
C THR A 146 0.35 12.91 -3.51
N ALA A 147 1.47 13.44 -4.00
CA ALA A 147 1.67 13.60 -5.44
C ALA A 147 1.92 12.27 -6.17
N GLY A 148 2.35 11.23 -5.45
CA GLY A 148 2.81 9.97 -6.01
C GLY A 148 1.88 8.78 -5.80
N ASP A 149 0.63 9.02 -5.37
CA ASP A 149 -0.29 7.94 -4.98
C ASP A 149 -0.53 6.95 -6.11
N ILE A 150 -0.58 5.66 -5.77
CA ILE A 150 -1.02 4.61 -6.69
C ILE A 150 -2.04 3.70 -6.02
N ILE A 151 -2.86 3.05 -6.85
CA ILE A 151 -3.72 1.94 -6.45
C ILE A 151 -3.19 0.64 -7.05
N ALA A 152 -3.47 -0.49 -6.39
CA ALA A 152 -3.38 -1.82 -6.99
C ALA A 152 -4.79 -2.35 -7.25
N TRP A 153 -5.08 -2.66 -8.51
CA TRP A 153 -6.37 -3.18 -8.98
C TRP A 153 -6.23 -4.64 -9.42
N VAL A 154 -7.11 -5.50 -8.92
CA VAL A 154 -7.12 -6.95 -9.19
C VAL A 154 -8.42 -7.30 -9.92
N PRO A 155 -8.41 -7.37 -11.26
CA PRO A 155 -9.64 -7.36 -12.07
C PRO A 155 -10.47 -8.64 -11.99
N ASP A 156 -9.87 -9.80 -11.75
CA ASP A 156 -10.56 -11.08 -11.63
C ASP A 156 -11.47 -11.12 -10.39
N GLU A 157 -11.07 -10.44 -9.31
CA GLU A 157 -11.84 -10.31 -8.07
C GLU A 157 -12.58 -8.97 -7.94
N GLN A 158 -12.38 -8.04 -8.89
CA GLN A 158 -12.83 -6.65 -8.80
C GLN A 158 -12.43 -5.98 -7.47
N ALA A 159 -11.22 -6.24 -7.00
CA ALA A 159 -10.73 -5.78 -5.70
C ALA A 159 -9.69 -4.65 -5.86
N MET A 160 -9.79 -3.64 -4.99
CA MET A 160 -8.87 -2.49 -5.00
C MET A 160 -8.12 -2.34 -3.68
N PHE A 161 -6.82 -2.11 -3.76
CA PHE A 161 -5.99 -1.62 -2.65
C PHE A 161 -5.63 -0.17 -2.97
N SER A 162 -6.19 0.78 -2.22
CA SER A 162 -6.19 2.19 -2.62
C SER A 162 -5.04 3.02 -2.03
N GLY A 163 -4.24 2.44 -1.13
CA GLY A 163 -3.42 3.24 -0.22
C GLY A 163 -4.30 4.27 0.52
N ASP A 164 -3.69 5.37 0.95
CA ASP A 164 -4.37 6.44 1.69
C ASP A 164 -5.20 7.39 0.81
N ILE A 165 -5.37 7.09 -0.49
CA ILE A 165 -6.39 7.78 -1.32
C ILE A 165 -7.78 7.61 -0.70
N VAL A 166 -8.03 6.44 -0.10
CA VAL A 166 -9.24 6.16 0.70
C VAL A 166 -8.82 5.71 2.09
N GLU A 167 -9.38 6.36 3.10
CA GLU A 167 -9.31 5.94 4.50
C GLU A 167 -10.73 5.73 5.02
N TYR A 168 -10.97 4.65 5.79
CA TYR A 168 -12.30 4.31 6.27
C TYR A 168 -12.44 4.51 7.78
N ARG A 169 -13.31 5.45 8.19
CA ARG A 169 -13.52 5.81 9.62
C ARG A 169 -12.20 6.16 10.35
N SER A 170 -11.25 6.70 9.61
CA SER A 170 -9.97 7.24 10.09
C SER A 170 -9.90 8.72 9.71
N ALA A 171 -9.12 9.49 10.46
CA ALA A 171 -8.87 10.88 10.11
C ALA A 171 -7.74 10.94 9.07
N CYS A 172 -8.05 11.45 7.87
CA CYS A 172 -7.06 11.55 6.81
C CYS A 172 -5.90 12.47 7.21
N TYR A 173 -4.67 12.00 7.03
CA TYR A 173 -3.51 12.86 7.17
C TYR A 173 -3.33 13.72 5.91
N CYS A 174 -3.66 15.00 5.99
CA CYS A 174 -3.66 15.87 4.82
C CYS A 174 -2.46 16.82 4.71
N GLY A 175 -1.33 16.50 5.37
CA GLY A 175 -0.13 17.36 5.33
C GLY A 175 0.47 17.52 3.93
N ASP A 176 0.29 16.51 3.08
CA ASP A 176 0.79 16.46 1.70
C ASP A 176 -0.33 16.37 0.65
N ALA A 177 -1.57 16.52 1.11
CA ALA A 177 -2.73 16.26 0.29
C ALA A 177 -2.96 17.33 -0.79
N HIS A 178 -3.44 16.87 -1.94
CA HIS A 178 -3.82 17.68 -3.08
C HIS A 178 -5.34 17.81 -3.16
N PHE A 179 -5.92 18.60 -2.25
CA PHE A 179 -7.38 18.74 -2.11
C PHE A 179 -8.11 19.12 -3.40
N ASN A 180 -7.51 19.96 -4.25
CA ASN A 180 -8.11 20.37 -5.52
C ASN A 180 -8.15 19.24 -6.56
N ASP A 181 -7.26 18.25 -6.42
CA ASP A 181 -7.14 17.10 -7.35
C ASP A 181 -7.84 15.86 -6.79
N TRP A 182 -7.97 15.75 -5.45
CA TRP A 182 -8.39 14.53 -4.76
C TRP A 182 -9.80 14.10 -5.17
N GLN A 183 -10.74 15.03 -5.32
CA GLN A 183 -12.10 14.69 -5.76
C GLN A 183 -12.12 14.02 -7.13
N ASP A 184 -11.38 14.57 -8.11
CA ASP A 184 -11.25 13.96 -9.43
C ASP A 184 -10.58 12.59 -9.38
N THR A 185 -9.60 12.42 -8.49
CA THR A 185 -8.94 11.13 -8.26
C THR A 185 -9.91 10.10 -7.67
N LEU A 186 -10.75 10.49 -6.70
CA LEU A 186 -11.82 9.65 -6.15
C LEU A 186 -12.83 9.24 -7.23
N ASP A 187 -13.27 10.20 -8.05
CA ASP A 187 -14.18 9.94 -9.17
C ASP A 187 -13.57 8.97 -10.19
N ARG A 188 -12.26 9.01 -10.42
CA ARG A 188 -11.56 8.07 -11.31
C ARG A 188 -11.52 6.66 -10.74
N ILE A 189 -11.18 6.50 -9.46
CA ILE A 189 -11.10 5.16 -8.85
C ILE A 189 -12.51 4.56 -8.64
N ALA A 190 -13.52 5.37 -8.40
CA ALA A 190 -14.92 4.92 -8.28
C ALA A 190 -15.44 4.27 -9.57
N ARG A 191 -14.97 4.71 -10.74
CA ARG A 191 -15.34 4.16 -12.07
C ARG A 191 -14.86 2.73 -12.31
N PHE A 192 -13.95 2.20 -11.48
CA PHE A 192 -13.57 0.79 -11.52
C PHE A 192 -14.68 -0.11 -10.97
N GLU A 193 -15.66 0.47 -10.26
CA GLU A 193 -16.74 -0.23 -9.58
C GLU A 193 -16.21 -1.39 -8.71
N PRO A 194 -15.26 -1.12 -7.78
CA PRO A 194 -14.70 -2.17 -6.93
C PRO A 194 -15.81 -2.90 -6.17
N ARG A 195 -15.78 -4.23 -6.24
CA ARG A 195 -16.62 -5.08 -5.39
C ARG A 195 -16.14 -5.02 -3.95
N THR A 196 -14.81 -4.95 -3.76
CA THR A 196 -14.16 -4.82 -2.47
C THR A 196 -13.05 -3.78 -2.53
N LEU A 197 -12.81 -3.11 -1.40
CA LEU A 197 -11.77 -2.09 -1.27
C LEU A 197 -11.05 -2.25 0.06
N ALA A 198 -9.73 -2.39 0.00
CA ALA A 198 -8.83 -2.30 1.13
C ALA A 198 -8.26 -0.87 1.20
N PRO A 199 -8.73 -0.02 2.13
CA PRO A 199 -8.24 1.33 2.30
C PRO A 199 -6.84 1.32 2.91
N GLY A 200 -6.13 2.44 2.87
CA GLY A 200 -4.83 2.57 3.53
C GLY A 200 -4.94 2.62 5.05
N ARG A 201 -6.10 2.99 5.60
CA ARG A 201 -6.45 2.88 7.03
C ARG A 201 -7.90 2.49 7.24
N GLY A 202 -8.16 1.81 8.35
CA GLY A 202 -9.50 1.39 8.77
C GLY A 202 -9.92 0.04 8.18
N ASP A 203 -11.17 -0.35 8.43
CA ASP A 203 -11.67 -1.66 8.02
C ASP A 203 -11.72 -1.79 6.49
N ALA A 204 -11.35 -2.98 6.00
CA ALA A 204 -11.59 -3.34 4.61
C ALA A 204 -13.09 -3.42 4.31
N LEU A 205 -13.48 -2.93 3.14
CA LEU A 205 -14.86 -2.88 2.67
C LEU A 205 -15.11 -4.07 1.76
N SER A 206 -15.86 -5.07 2.25
CA SER A 206 -16.19 -6.30 1.51
C SER A 206 -17.61 -6.30 0.91
N ASP A 207 -18.41 -5.29 1.22
CA ASP A 207 -19.76 -5.08 0.69
C ASP A 207 -19.74 -3.97 -0.38
N PRO A 208 -20.09 -4.26 -1.64
CA PRO A 208 -20.14 -3.26 -2.71
C PRO A 208 -21.00 -2.04 -2.38
N ALA A 209 -22.05 -2.21 -1.57
CA ALA A 209 -22.90 -1.10 -1.14
C ALA A 209 -22.18 -0.15 -0.17
N ARG A 210 -21.16 -0.64 0.56
CA ARG A 210 -20.32 0.16 1.46
C ARG A 210 -19.12 0.78 0.75
N VAL A 211 -18.73 0.22 -0.39
CA VAL A 211 -17.65 0.76 -1.24
C VAL A 211 -18.13 1.99 -2.03
N ARG A 212 -19.43 2.05 -2.35
CA ARG A 212 -20.08 3.13 -3.09
C ARG A 212 -20.44 4.34 -2.22
#